data_AF-A0AAD4CYT4-F1
#
_entry.id   AF-A0AAD4CYT4-F1
#
_cell.length_a   1.000
_cell.length_b   1.000
_cell.length_c   1.000
_cell.angle_alpha   90.00
_cell.angle_beta   90.00
_cell.angle_gamma   90.00
#
_symmetry.space_group_name_H-M   'P 1'
#
loop_
_entity.id
_entity.type
_entity.pdbx_description
1 polymer ?
#
loop_
_entity_poly.entity_id
_entity_poly.type
_entity_poly.pdbx_seq_one_letter_code
_entity_poly.pdbx_strand_id
1 'polypeptide(L)'
;MTVTATSTPFSHISIKPLHPTFGAEISGVDFASPVADEVFQEIYQAVTQYGVVVFRSTGLTDEGHIAFSRKFGELDDVKPYIAAGRKHRLNYPELFDVSNVEADGSILSPESSRGQANKGNDLFHVDSSFNPRRAGYSLLLAHELPPAGMGGHTAFADTRTAFDTLSPDLKAQLLKHDYIACHSMHHSRKLAAPEAFADLNPLDYPMGRHRLVQRHEASNRMNLYIAAHVHHIEGLAADESRTLFDQLFRHATREDNTVDVEWQAPGDLAPESIPSIPEKLNGHSGWENWAFFVTGALKVAIMENLIQKEIPRPTPGANDYDNWKRQSMAVSHWLTLQLGKPVMESYRSLSVVPTYADDAFQAIKNLVLGRGGLDTFPFEGWKQASRMKRDHFRSIEDYVNAFQTLEELEEELPGWAADEEKRLALDIASSLAEKAFSDACMRAIEQGIAWR
;
A
#
# COMPACT_ATOMS: atom_id res chain seq x y z
N MET A 1 7.36 -11.69 -27.98
CA MET A 1 6.71 -13.01 -27.84
C MET A 1 5.56 -12.85 -26.87
N THR A 2 4.36 -13.29 -27.26
CA THR A 2 3.17 -13.25 -26.39
C THR A 2 3.34 -14.25 -25.26
N VAL A 3 3.36 -13.78 -24.02
CA VAL A 3 3.27 -14.65 -22.84
C VAL A 3 1.85 -15.22 -22.83
N THR A 4 1.74 -16.50 -23.14
CA THR A 4 0.48 -17.24 -23.01
C THR A 4 0.25 -17.49 -21.53
N ALA A 5 -0.92 -17.10 -21.03
CA ALA A 5 -1.33 -17.39 -19.66
C ALA A 5 -1.46 -18.91 -19.50
N THR A 6 -0.50 -19.53 -18.81
CA THR A 6 -0.62 -20.93 -18.39
C THR A 6 -1.73 -21.05 -17.36
N SER A 7 -2.55 -22.10 -17.51
CA SER A 7 -3.69 -22.42 -16.65
C SER A 7 -3.31 -22.42 -15.17
N THR A 8 -4.17 -21.83 -14.34
CA THR A 8 -4.01 -21.76 -12.88
C THR A 8 -3.87 -23.17 -12.27
N PRO A 9 -2.80 -23.46 -11.51
CA PRO A 9 -2.55 -24.79 -10.94
C PRO A 9 -3.27 -25.04 -9.59
N PHE A 10 -4.14 -24.13 -9.18
CA PHE A 10 -4.85 -24.16 -7.89
C PHE A 10 -6.35 -24.39 -8.12
N SER A 11 -6.91 -25.38 -7.41
CA SER A 11 -8.29 -25.86 -7.53
C SER A 11 -9.16 -25.49 -6.33
N HIS A 12 -8.54 -25.23 -5.17
CA HIS A 12 -9.21 -24.90 -3.92
C HIS A 12 -8.98 -23.44 -3.50
N ILE A 13 -7.83 -22.86 -3.84
CA ILE A 13 -7.50 -21.46 -3.51
C ILE A 13 -7.45 -20.55 -4.74
N SER A 14 -7.80 -19.28 -4.54
CA SER A 14 -7.63 -18.21 -5.52
C SER A 14 -6.40 -17.37 -5.18
N ILE A 15 -5.61 -17.03 -6.21
CA ILE A 15 -4.34 -16.29 -6.07
C ILE A 15 -4.44 -14.93 -6.77
N LYS A 16 -4.13 -13.86 -6.04
CA LYS A 16 -3.98 -12.49 -6.54
C LYS A 16 -2.54 -12.02 -6.28
N PRO A 17 -1.65 -12.02 -7.29
CA PRO A 17 -0.27 -11.57 -7.11
C PRO A 17 -0.20 -10.13 -6.60
N LEU A 18 0.72 -9.88 -5.66
CA LEU A 18 0.98 -8.56 -5.07
C LEU A 18 2.20 -7.88 -5.70
N HIS A 19 3.18 -8.66 -6.18
CA HIS A 19 4.34 -8.17 -6.94
C HIS A 19 4.57 -9.07 -8.19
N PRO A 20 5.20 -8.59 -9.29
CA PRO A 20 5.38 -9.37 -10.51
C PRO A 20 6.18 -10.68 -10.39
N THR A 21 6.99 -10.84 -9.32
CA THR A 21 7.90 -11.98 -9.13
C THR A 21 7.69 -12.77 -7.84
N PHE A 22 6.95 -12.21 -6.87
CA PHE A 22 6.75 -12.75 -5.53
C PHE A 22 5.50 -12.10 -4.89
N GLY A 23 5.10 -12.50 -3.69
CA GLY A 23 3.96 -11.91 -2.99
C GLY A 23 2.60 -12.27 -3.62
N ALA A 24 1.67 -12.80 -2.82
CA ALA A 24 0.30 -13.01 -3.26
C ALA A 24 -0.72 -12.88 -2.12
N GLU A 25 -1.91 -12.40 -2.43
CA GLU A 25 -3.10 -12.57 -1.61
C GLU A 25 -3.81 -13.87 -2.02
N ILE A 26 -4.17 -14.67 -1.03
CA ILE A 26 -4.85 -15.96 -1.15
C ILE A 26 -6.25 -15.83 -0.55
N SER A 27 -7.25 -16.28 -1.31
CA SER A 27 -8.65 -16.34 -0.88
C SER A 27 -9.27 -17.71 -1.20
N GLY A 28 -10.43 -17.99 -0.61
CA GLY A 28 -11.13 -19.29 -0.73
C GLY A 28 -10.78 -20.32 0.35
N VAL A 29 -9.89 -19.98 1.29
CA VAL A 29 -9.55 -20.85 2.44
C VAL A 29 -10.56 -20.62 3.58
N ASP A 30 -11.19 -21.68 4.05
CA ASP A 30 -11.94 -21.67 5.31
C ASP A 30 -11.01 -21.96 6.49
N PHE A 31 -11.00 -21.04 7.47
CA PHE A 31 -10.24 -21.11 8.71
C PHE A 31 -11.14 -21.32 9.95
N ALA A 32 -12.47 -21.37 9.79
CA ALA A 32 -13.40 -21.67 10.87
C ALA A 32 -13.35 -23.16 11.29
N SER A 33 -12.77 -24.00 10.44
CA SER A 33 -12.40 -25.40 10.71
C SER A 33 -10.91 -25.62 10.43
N PRO A 34 -10.30 -26.72 10.94
CA PRO A 34 -8.92 -27.07 10.59
C PRO A 34 -8.74 -27.19 9.07
N VAL A 35 -7.78 -26.45 8.50
CA VAL A 35 -7.51 -26.42 7.06
C VAL A 35 -7.19 -27.82 6.54
N ALA A 36 -8.01 -28.28 5.58
CA ALA A 36 -7.89 -29.59 4.94
C ALA A 36 -6.55 -29.73 4.21
N ASP A 37 -6.04 -30.97 4.11
CA ASP A 37 -4.67 -31.22 3.65
C ASP A 37 -4.49 -30.83 2.17
N GLU A 38 -5.49 -31.04 1.32
CA GLU A 38 -5.50 -30.63 -0.08
C GLU A 38 -5.38 -29.10 -0.24
N VAL A 39 -6.12 -28.33 0.56
CA VAL A 39 -6.04 -26.86 0.58
C VAL A 39 -4.68 -26.40 1.12
N PHE A 40 -4.16 -27.09 2.14
CA PHE A 40 -2.84 -26.79 2.68
C PHE A 40 -1.70 -27.10 1.70
N GLN A 41 -1.80 -28.15 0.87
CA GLN A 41 -0.80 -28.40 -0.18
C GLN A 41 -0.78 -27.28 -1.22
N GLU A 42 -1.94 -26.75 -1.61
CA GLU A 42 -2.01 -25.56 -2.49
C GLU A 42 -1.42 -24.31 -1.82
N ILE A 43 -1.71 -24.08 -0.54
CA ILE A 43 -1.08 -23.00 0.24
C ILE A 43 0.45 -23.18 0.28
N TYR A 44 0.96 -24.37 0.56
CA TYR A 44 2.39 -24.65 0.64
C TYR A 44 3.09 -24.43 -0.70
N GLN A 45 2.45 -24.80 -1.81
CA GLN A 45 2.93 -24.51 -3.17
C GLN A 45 2.92 -23.00 -3.45
N ALA A 46 1.86 -22.28 -3.05
CA ALA A 46 1.79 -20.83 -3.18
C ALA A 46 2.89 -20.12 -2.35
N VAL A 47 3.11 -20.52 -1.09
CA VAL A 47 4.24 -20.03 -0.28
C VAL A 47 5.59 -20.31 -0.95
N THR A 48 5.78 -21.51 -1.49
CA THR A 48 7.02 -21.90 -2.19
C THR A 48 7.28 -21.04 -3.43
N GLN A 49 6.24 -20.75 -4.20
CA GLN A 49 6.29 -19.91 -5.40
C GLN A 49 6.47 -18.43 -5.04
N TYR A 50 5.52 -17.85 -4.31
CA TYR A 50 5.44 -16.41 -4.05
C TYR A 50 6.32 -15.96 -2.89
N GLY A 51 6.83 -16.86 -2.04
CA GLY A 51 7.67 -16.56 -0.86
C GLY A 51 6.91 -15.89 0.30
N VAL A 52 5.95 -15.03 -0.02
CA VAL A 52 5.10 -14.23 0.85
C VAL A 52 3.66 -14.45 0.39
N VAL A 53 2.76 -14.89 1.28
CA VAL A 53 1.34 -15.08 0.96
C VAL A 53 0.40 -14.65 2.08
N VAL A 54 -0.69 -13.99 1.71
CA VAL A 54 -1.56 -13.24 2.62
C VAL A 54 -2.97 -13.79 2.61
N PHE A 55 -3.58 -13.91 3.79
CA PHE A 55 -4.99 -14.24 3.95
C PHE A 55 -5.72 -13.11 4.68
N ARG A 56 -6.92 -12.76 4.22
CA ARG A 56 -7.74 -11.70 4.84
C ARG A 56 -8.74 -12.24 5.83
N SER A 57 -8.94 -11.51 6.93
CA SER A 57 -10.06 -11.70 7.85
C SER A 57 -10.30 -13.17 8.24
N THR A 58 -9.22 -13.91 8.53
CA THR A 58 -9.23 -15.36 8.76
C THR A 58 -10.08 -15.81 9.94
N GLY A 59 -10.30 -14.94 10.93
CA GLY A 59 -11.05 -15.29 12.13
C GLY A 59 -10.37 -16.33 13.04
N LEU A 60 -9.08 -16.61 12.82
CA LEU A 60 -8.30 -17.54 13.64
C LEU A 60 -8.24 -17.09 15.11
N THR A 61 -8.45 -18.04 16.02
CA THR A 61 -8.07 -17.89 17.43
C THR A 61 -6.58 -18.21 17.63
N ASP A 62 -6.03 -17.94 18.82
CA ASP A 62 -4.69 -18.38 19.20
C ASP A 62 -4.46 -19.88 18.90
N GLU A 63 -5.40 -20.74 19.28
CA GLU A 63 -5.34 -22.19 19.06
C GLU A 63 -5.40 -22.54 17.57
N GLY A 64 -6.26 -21.86 16.81
CA GLY A 64 -6.38 -22.02 15.36
C GLY A 64 -5.09 -21.62 14.64
N HIS A 65 -4.51 -20.47 15.02
CA HIS A 65 -3.25 -19.98 14.50
C HIS A 65 -2.11 -20.95 14.78
N ILE A 66 -1.98 -21.44 16.02
CA ILE A 66 -1.00 -22.46 16.39
C ILE A 66 -1.21 -23.77 15.61
N ALA A 67 -2.47 -24.23 15.47
CA ALA A 67 -2.80 -25.46 14.74
C ALA A 67 -2.48 -25.36 13.24
N PHE A 68 -2.75 -24.21 12.62
CA PHE A 68 -2.38 -23.94 11.23
C PHE A 68 -0.86 -23.85 11.06
N SER A 69 -0.16 -23.13 11.93
CA SER A 69 1.31 -23.03 11.92
C SER A 69 1.99 -24.40 12.02
N ARG A 70 1.46 -25.33 12.84
CA ARG A 70 1.98 -26.71 12.96
C ARG A 70 1.93 -27.52 11.65
N LYS A 71 1.13 -27.13 10.65
CA LYS A 71 1.14 -27.79 9.33
C LYS A 71 2.43 -27.47 8.54
N PHE A 72 3.10 -26.36 8.83
CA PHE A 72 4.39 -26.00 8.22
C PHE A 72 5.60 -26.67 8.88
N GLY A 73 5.46 -27.22 10.10
CA GLY A 73 6.53 -27.95 10.79
C GLY A 73 6.47 -27.83 12.31
N GLU A 74 7.60 -28.13 12.96
CA GLU A 74 7.80 -27.90 14.38
C GLU A 74 7.78 -26.39 14.70
N LEU A 75 7.08 -26.00 15.76
CA LEU A 75 7.08 -24.63 16.26
C LEU A 75 8.25 -24.39 17.20
N ASP A 76 8.92 -23.25 17.05
CA ASP A 76 9.77 -22.69 18.09
C ASP A 76 8.90 -22.10 19.22
N ASP A 77 9.43 -22.01 20.44
CA ASP A 77 8.71 -21.43 21.58
C ASP A 77 9.54 -20.40 22.36
N VAL A 78 8.85 -19.52 23.10
CA VAL A 78 9.49 -18.41 23.82
C VAL A 78 9.96 -18.76 25.24
N LYS A 79 9.90 -20.04 25.67
CA LYS A 79 10.27 -20.44 27.05
C LYS A 79 11.72 -20.04 27.41
N PRO A 80 12.73 -20.10 26.53
CA PRO A 80 14.08 -19.62 26.86
C PRO A 80 14.11 -18.12 27.22
N TYR A 81 13.34 -17.29 26.51
CA TYR A 81 13.24 -15.86 26.81
C TYR A 81 12.49 -15.62 28.12
N ILE A 82 11.43 -16.38 28.40
CA ILE A 82 10.70 -16.31 29.68
C ILE A 82 11.63 -16.68 30.84
N ALA A 83 12.40 -17.76 30.71
CA ALA A 83 13.39 -18.17 31.71
C ALA A 83 14.50 -17.12 31.92
N ALA A 84 14.85 -16.37 30.86
CA ALA A 84 15.74 -15.21 30.92
C ALA A 84 15.08 -13.92 31.45
N GLY A 85 13.85 -13.99 31.96
CA GLY A 85 13.13 -12.88 32.60
C GLY A 85 12.25 -12.03 31.68
N ARG A 86 12.07 -12.39 30.40
CA ARG A 86 11.12 -11.70 29.52
C ARG A 86 9.69 -11.97 30.00
N LYS A 87 8.94 -10.90 30.27
CA LYS A 87 7.50 -10.98 30.50
C LYS A 87 6.79 -11.48 29.24
N HIS A 88 5.91 -12.46 29.40
CA HIS A 88 5.07 -13.00 28.33
C HIS A 88 3.60 -12.82 28.72
N ARG A 89 2.80 -12.24 27.82
CA ARG A 89 1.38 -11.93 28.07
C ARG A 89 0.39 -12.89 27.40
N LEU A 90 0.86 -13.71 26.45
CA LEU A 90 0.01 -14.63 25.70
C LEU A 90 -0.09 -15.98 26.42
N ASN A 91 -1.21 -16.67 26.28
CA ASN A 91 -1.47 -17.94 26.99
C ASN A 91 -0.56 -19.08 26.51
N TYR A 92 -0.05 -18.98 25.28
CA TYR A 92 0.73 -20.03 24.61
C TYR A 92 2.20 -19.59 24.43
N PRO A 93 3.18 -20.45 24.79
CA PRO A 93 4.60 -20.15 24.58
C PRO A 93 5.01 -20.26 23.10
N GLU A 94 4.23 -20.91 22.24
CA GLU A 94 4.48 -20.94 20.78
C GLU A 94 4.12 -19.63 20.07
N LEU A 95 3.41 -18.70 20.73
CA LEU A 95 3.11 -17.39 20.19
C LEU A 95 4.13 -16.36 20.66
N PHE A 96 4.72 -15.60 19.73
CA PHE A 96 5.64 -14.51 20.04
C PHE A 96 4.88 -13.18 20.01
N ASP A 97 4.88 -12.45 21.13
CA ASP A 97 4.28 -11.12 21.18
C ASP A 97 5.21 -10.07 20.54
N VAL A 98 4.89 -9.67 19.30
CA VAL A 98 5.52 -8.54 18.59
C VAL A 98 4.81 -7.21 18.82
N SER A 99 3.73 -7.15 19.61
CA SER A 99 2.98 -5.91 19.81
C SER A 99 3.78 -4.82 20.54
N ASN A 100 3.28 -3.59 20.40
CA ASN A 100 3.61 -2.43 21.23
C ASN A 100 2.72 -2.34 22.49
N VAL A 101 2.19 -3.46 22.99
CA VAL A 101 1.33 -3.52 24.19
C VAL A 101 2.08 -4.17 25.35
N GLU A 102 2.00 -3.57 26.53
CA GLU A 102 2.58 -4.06 27.77
C GLU A 102 1.67 -5.06 28.49
N ALA A 103 2.20 -5.76 29.50
CA ALA A 103 1.47 -6.82 30.20
C ALA A 103 0.24 -6.32 31.01
N ASP A 104 0.13 -5.02 31.25
CA ASP A 104 -1.02 -4.35 31.87
C ASP A 104 -2.03 -3.76 30.85
N GLY A 105 -1.77 -3.94 29.55
CA GLY A 105 -2.58 -3.39 28.46
C GLY A 105 -2.23 -1.96 28.06
N SER A 106 -1.24 -1.32 28.69
CA SER A 106 -0.76 0.01 28.27
C SER A 106 0.08 -0.05 26.99
N ILE A 107 0.18 1.08 26.28
CA ILE A 107 1.03 1.20 25.10
C ILE A 107 2.50 1.39 25.51
N LEU A 108 3.37 0.58 24.92
CA LEU A 108 4.82 0.61 25.06
C LEU A 108 5.40 1.98 24.71
N SER A 109 6.10 2.62 25.65
CA SER A 109 6.90 3.82 25.37
C SER A 109 8.05 3.49 24.41
N PRO A 110 8.24 4.24 23.30
CA PRO A 110 9.38 4.11 22.40
C PRO A 110 10.75 4.30 23.08
N GLU A 111 10.77 5.06 24.17
CA GLU A 111 11.97 5.39 24.96
C GLU A 111 12.39 4.26 25.90
N SER A 112 11.45 3.37 26.26
CA SER A 112 11.71 2.22 27.12
C SER A 112 12.72 1.23 26.52
N SER A 113 13.35 0.40 27.34
CA SER A 113 14.30 -0.61 26.87
C SER A 113 13.70 -1.58 25.83
N ARG A 114 12.42 -1.98 26.00
CA ARG A 114 11.67 -2.78 25.01
C ARG A 114 11.35 -1.96 23.75
N GLY A 115 11.00 -0.68 23.88
CA GLY A 115 10.80 0.24 22.76
C GLY A 115 12.04 0.40 21.88
N GLN A 116 13.19 0.67 22.50
CA GLN A 116 14.47 0.78 21.79
C GLN A 116 14.90 -0.55 21.15
N ALA A 117 14.63 -1.68 21.81
CA ALA A 117 14.87 -2.99 21.21
C ALA A 117 13.97 -3.24 19.98
N ASN A 118 12.67 -2.91 20.07
CA ASN A 118 11.69 -3.13 19.02
C ASN A 118 12.03 -2.41 17.71
N LYS A 119 12.69 -1.23 17.75
CA LYS A 119 13.18 -0.53 16.54
C LYS A 119 14.03 -1.38 15.59
N GLY A 120 14.67 -2.42 16.08
CA GLY A 120 15.40 -3.36 15.22
C GLY A 120 14.50 -4.16 14.25
N ASN A 121 13.18 -4.11 14.42
CA ASN A 121 12.21 -4.67 13.49
C ASN A 121 11.92 -3.71 12.31
N ASP A 122 12.22 -2.41 12.45
CA ASP A 122 12.10 -1.40 11.39
C ASP A 122 13.17 -1.56 10.29
N LEU A 123 14.14 -2.46 10.50
CA LEU A 123 15.21 -2.80 9.56
C LEU A 123 14.83 -4.06 8.79
N PHE A 124 15.12 -4.13 7.48
CA PHE A 124 14.99 -5.38 6.72
C PHE A 124 15.83 -6.50 7.35
N HIS A 125 15.16 -7.55 7.81
CA HIS A 125 15.77 -8.65 8.54
C HIS A 125 15.17 -10.01 8.16
N VAL A 126 15.77 -11.07 8.67
CA VAL A 126 15.26 -12.44 8.59
C VAL A 126 15.20 -12.97 10.02
N ASP A 127 14.00 -13.35 10.44
CA ASP A 127 13.70 -13.86 11.78
C ASP A 127 14.68 -14.94 12.21
N SER A 128 15.14 -14.82 13.46
CA SER A 128 16.02 -15.81 14.10
C SER A 128 17.28 -16.16 13.31
N SER A 129 17.72 -15.35 12.33
CA SER A 129 18.94 -15.63 11.55
C SER A 129 20.24 -15.57 12.36
N PHE A 130 20.18 -15.10 13.61
CA PHE A 130 21.25 -15.18 14.60
C PHE A 130 21.28 -16.53 15.36
N ASN A 131 20.33 -17.45 15.11
CA ASN A 131 20.28 -18.78 15.72
C ASN A 131 20.88 -19.84 14.77
N PRO A 132 21.58 -20.88 15.27
CA PRO A 132 22.09 -21.96 14.43
C PRO A 132 21.01 -22.75 13.68
N ARG A 133 19.87 -23.00 14.33
CA ARG A 133 18.62 -23.47 13.69
C ARG A 133 17.84 -22.22 13.26
N ARG A 134 17.64 -22.07 11.96
CA ARG A 134 16.86 -20.99 11.37
C ARG A 134 15.36 -21.27 11.49
N ALA A 135 14.56 -20.22 11.62
CA ALA A 135 13.12 -20.31 11.35
C ALA A 135 12.90 -20.69 9.88
N GLY A 136 11.92 -21.58 9.63
CA GLY A 136 11.51 -21.97 8.28
C GLY A 136 10.45 -21.02 7.71
N TYR A 137 9.47 -20.67 8.54
CA TYR A 137 8.36 -19.78 8.23
C TYR A 137 8.00 -18.96 9.48
N SER A 138 7.54 -17.73 9.28
CA SER A 138 6.91 -16.89 10.30
C SER A 138 5.48 -16.61 9.88
N LEU A 139 4.51 -16.82 10.78
CA LEU A 139 3.11 -16.51 10.55
C LEU A 139 2.70 -15.40 11.53
N LEU A 140 2.17 -14.30 10.99
CA LEU A 140 1.81 -13.11 11.74
C LEU A 140 0.32 -12.82 11.57
N LEU A 141 -0.39 -12.75 12.70
CA LEU A 141 -1.82 -12.54 12.78
C LEU A 141 -2.09 -11.17 13.42
N ALA A 142 -2.82 -10.30 12.73
CA ALA A 142 -3.27 -9.03 13.29
C ALA A 142 -4.36 -9.27 14.34
N HIS A 143 -4.09 -8.98 15.62
CA HIS A 143 -5.11 -8.98 16.67
C HIS A 143 -5.74 -7.60 16.88
N GLU A 144 -4.93 -6.55 16.82
CA GLU A 144 -5.34 -5.16 16.91
C GLU A 144 -4.38 -4.33 16.05
N LEU A 145 -4.91 -3.29 15.41
CA LEU A 145 -4.18 -2.43 14.49
C LEU A 145 -4.25 -0.98 14.98
N PRO A 146 -3.22 -0.16 14.71
CA PRO A 146 -3.35 1.28 14.95
C PRO A 146 -4.51 1.85 14.11
N PRO A 147 -5.06 3.02 14.49
CA PRO A 147 -6.07 3.70 13.68
C PRO A 147 -5.62 3.82 12.22
N ALA A 148 -6.51 3.46 11.29
CA ALA A 148 -6.18 3.33 9.87
C ALA A 148 -5.49 4.59 9.30
N GLY A 149 -4.44 4.41 8.52
CA GLY A 149 -3.60 5.50 8.00
C GLY A 149 -2.52 6.01 8.98
N MET A 150 -2.34 5.40 10.15
CA MET A 150 -1.18 5.65 11.04
C MET A 150 0.06 4.80 10.68
N GLY A 151 0.06 4.11 9.54
CA GLY A 151 1.14 3.22 9.13
C GLY A 151 1.06 1.86 9.83
N GLY A 152 2.23 1.27 10.11
CA GLY A 152 2.32 -0.12 10.60
C GLY A 152 2.33 -1.17 9.46
N HIS A 153 2.79 -0.76 8.29
CA HIS A 153 3.03 -1.62 7.13
C HIS A 153 4.33 -2.42 7.33
N THR A 154 4.42 -3.65 6.81
CA THR A 154 5.66 -4.42 6.68
C THR A 154 6.03 -4.57 5.21
N ALA A 155 7.22 -4.08 4.88
CA ALA A 155 7.85 -4.34 3.60
C ALA A 155 8.52 -5.72 3.59
N PHE A 156 8.27 -6.49 2.52
CA PHE A 156 8.97 -7.75 2.27
C PHE A 156 9.91 -7.61 1.06
N ALA A 157 11.05 -8.29 1.07
CA ALA A 157 12.04 -8.28 0.00
C ALA A 157 12.29 -9.70 -0.55
N ASP A 158 12.17 -9.91 -1.86
CA ASP A 158 12.48 -11.21 -2.47
C ASP A 158 13.98 -11.36 -2.73
N THR A 159 14.69 -11.89 -1.73
CA THR A 159 16.13 -12.15 -1.85
C THR A 159 16.50 -13.24 -2.87
N ARG A 160 15.52 -14.00 -3.38
CA ARG A 160 15.69 -14.92 -4.52
C ARG A 160 15.77 -14.10 -5.83
N THR A 161 14.88 -13.12 -6.00
CA THR A 161 14.87 -12.22 -7.16
C THR A 161 16.05 -11.25 -7.12
N ALA A 162 16.46 -10.82 -5.92
CA ALA A 162 17.73 -10.12 -5.72
C ALA A 162 18.93 -10.93 -6.24
N PHE A 163 19.04 -12.23 -5.89
CA PHE A 163 20.09 -13.09 -6.44
C PHE A 163 19.99 -13.24 -7.97
N ASP A 164 18.80 -13.43 -8.50
CA ASP A 164 18.56 -13.61 -9.93
C ASP A 164 18.86 -12.35 -10.76
N THR A 165 18.91 -11.18 -10.14
CA THR A 165 19.20 -9.88 -10.79
C THR A 165 20.62 -9.33 -10.56
N LEU A 166 21.47 -10.01 -9.77
CA LEU A 166 22.89 -9.63 -9.65
C LEU A 166 23.64 -9.71 -10.99
N SER A 167 24.74 -8.97 -11.12
CA SER A 167 25.63 -9.10 -12.29
C SER A 167 26.25 -10.51 -12.39
N PRO A 168 26.53 -11.03 -13.60
CA PRO A 168 27.10 -12.37 -13.77
C PRO A 168 28.40 -12.58 -12.98
N ASP A 169 29.28 -11.58 -12.98
CA ASP A 169 30.56 -11.61 -12.28
C ASP A 169 30.38 -11.71 -10.75
N LEU A 170 29.44 -10.93 -10.19
CA LEU A 170 29.16 -10.97 -8.76
C LEU A 170 28.52 -12.31 -8.36
N LYS A 171 27.59 -12.85 -9.16
CA LYS A 171 27.07 -14.22 -8.91
C LYS A 171 28.19 -15.25 -8.94
N ALA A 172 29.07 -15.19 -9.93
CA ALA A 172 30.20 -16.11 -10.06
C ALA A 172 31.16 -15.99 -8.87
N GLN A 173 31.44 -14.77 -8.39
CA GLN A 173 32.20 -14.54 -7.16
C GLN A 173 31.52 -15.21 -5.96
N LEU A 174 30.25 -14.87 -5.68
CA LEU A 174 29.56 -15.38 -4.49
C LEU A 174 29.47 -16.93 -4.49
N LEU A 175 29.16 -17.53 -5.63
CA LEU A 175 29.09 -18.99 -5.79
C LEU A 175 30.45 -19.68 -5.67
N LYS A 176 31.53 -19.03 -6.14
CA LYS A 176 32.91 -19.57 -6.05
C LYS A 176 33.46 -19.50 -4.63
N HIS A 177 33.16 -18.42 -3.90
CA HIS A 177 33.74 -18.15 -2.59
C HIS A 177 32.94 -18.76 -1.42
N ASP A 178 31.65 -19.11 -1.63
CA ASP A 178 30.78 -19.75 -0.62
C ASP A 178 30.79 -19.04 0.75
N TYR A 179 30.75 -17.70 0.71
CA TYR A 179 30.92 -16.83 1.88
C TYR A 179 29.97 -17.18 3.03
N ILE A 180 30.49 -17.16 4.26
CA ILE A 180 29.72 -17.28 5.49
C ILE A 180 29.46 -15.89 6.08
N ALA A 181 28.20 -15.53 6.27
CA ALA A 181 27.78 -14.35 7.00
C ALA A 181 27.56 -14.69 8.48
N CYS A 182 28.00 -13.79 9.37
CA CYS A 182 27.84 -13.86 10.82
C CYS A 182 26.70 -12.93 11.26
N HIS A 183 25.60 -13.50 11.74
CA HIS A 183 24.38 -12.81 12.13
C HIS A 183 24.31 -12.63 13.65
N SER A 184 24.07 -11.40 14.12
CA SER A 184 23.95 -11.06 15.53
C SER A 184 22.70 -10.20 15.76
N MET A 185 21.85 -10.62 16.72
CA MET A 185 20.75 -9.77 17.18
C MET A 185 21.30 -8.47 17.80
N HIS A 186 22.39 -8.56 18.56
CA HIS A 186 23.04 -7.42 19.21
C HIS A 186 23.53 -6.38 18.20
N HIS A 187 23.98 -6.81 17.01
CA HIS A 187 24.36 -5.92 15.93
C HIS A 187 23.15 -5.11 15.42
N SER A 188 22.05 -5.75 15.03
CA SER A 188 20.89 -5.03 14.46
C SER A 188 20.20 -4.12 15.48
N ARG A 189 20.13 -4.53 16.76
CA ARG A 189 19.58 -3.67 17.83
C ARG A 189 20.46 -2.42 18.03
N LYS A 190 21.79 -2.56 17.94
CA LYS A 190 22.72 -1.41 17.97
C LYS A 190 22.66 -0.55 16.71
N LEU A 191 22.38 -1.12 15.53
CA LEU A 191 22.12 -0.32 14.32
C LEU A 191 20.85 0.53 14.47
N ALA A 192 19.78 -0.04 15.02
CA ALA A 192 18.48 0.64 15.13
C ALA A 192 18.39 1.65 16.30
N ALA A 193 19.12 1.42 17.39
CA ALA A 193 19.14 2.29 18.56
C ALA A 193 20.57 2.44 19.13
N PRO A 194 21.48 3.14 18.40
CA PRO A 194 22.91 3.17 18.71
C PRO A 194 23.24 3.78 20.08
N GLU A 195 22.45 4.75 20.54
CA GLU A 195 22.61 5.37 21.86
C GLU A 195 22.19 4.41 23.00
N ALA A 196 21.04 3.73 22.84
CA ALA A 196 20.51 2.80 23.83
C ALA A 196 21.37 1.53 23.99
N PHE A 197 22.15 1.18 22.96
CA PHE A 197 23.06 0.04 22.94
C PHE A 197 24.53 0.47 22.72
N ALA A 198 24.92 1.67 23.17
CA ALA A 198 26.26 2.22 22.98
C ALA A 198 27.36 1.31 23.54
N ASP A 199 27.16 0.79 24.76
CA ASP A 199 28.11 -0.09 25.46
C ASP A 199 28.05 -1.56 25.00
N LEU A 200 27.06 -1.93 24.17
CA LEU A 200 26.91 -3.29 23.68
C LEU A 200 27.96 -3.60 22.60
N ASN A 201 28.88 -4.53 22.86
CA ASN A 201 29.75 -5.10 21.83
C ASN A 201 29.13 -6.39 21.27
N PRO A 202 28.71 -6.44 19.99
CA PRO A 202 28.11 -7.66 19.42
C PRO A 202 29.04 -8.88 19.39
N LEU A 203 30.37 -8.66 19.47
CA LEU A 203 31.38 -9.73 19.48
C LEU A 203 31.49 -10.47 20.82
N ASP A 204 30.91 -9.93 21.90
CA ASP A 204 30.87 -10.59 23.21
C ASP A 204 29.82 -11.72 23.27
N TYR A 205 29.05 -11.90 22.20
CA TYR A 205 27.89 -12.79 22.11
C TYR A 205 28.02 -13.74 20.91
N PRO A 206 27.44 -14.95 20.97
CA PRO A 206 27.44 -15.88 19.84
C PRO A 206 26.67 -15.30 18.64
N MET A 207 27.11 -15.70 17.44
CA MET A 207 26.49 -15.30 16.16
C MET A 207 26.03 -16.53 15.38
N GLY A 208 24.89 -16.39 14.68
CA GLY A 208 24.44 -17.35 13.67
C GLY A 208 25.41 -17.33 12.48
N ARG A 209 25.81 -18.50 11.99
CA ARG A 209 26.78 -18.63 10.89
C ARG A 209 26.10 -19.29 9.70
N HIS A 210 25.88 -18.53 8.64
CA HIS A 210 25.08 -19.00 7.51
C HIS A 210 25.75 -18.63 6.18
N ARG A 211 25.64 -19.52 5.19
CA ARG A 211 26.06 -19.19 3.82
C ARG A 211 25.28 -17.99 3.31
N LEU A 212 25.98 -17.03 2.74
CA LEU A 212 25.38 -15.83 2.17
C LEU A 212 24.52 -16.16 0.94
N VAL A 213 24.90 -17.17 0.17
CA VAL A 213 24.09 -17.69 -0.95
C VAL A 213 23.60 -19.10 -0.61
N GLN A 214 22.30 -19.33 -0.69
CA GLN A 214 21.69 -20.62 -0.36
C GLN A 214 20.73 -21.07 -1.45
N ARG A 215 20.56 -22.40 -1.61
CA ARG A 215 19.45 -22.95 -2.40
C ARG A 215 18.25 -23.07 -1.47
N HIS A 216 17.13 -22.45 -1.85
CA HIS A 216 15.84 -22.76 -1.25
C HIS A 216 15.34 -24.08 -1.85
N GLU A 217 15.29 -25.14 -1.04
CA GLU A 217 15.11 -26.51 -1.53
C GLU A 217 13.76 -26.70 -2.24
N ALA A 218 12.67 -26.23 -1.64
CA ALA A 218 11.32 -26.43 -2.17
C ALA A 218 11.06 -25.75 -3.53
N SER A 219 11.62 -24.56 -3.77
CA SER A 219 11.49 -23.87 -5.08
C SER A 219 12.69 -24.06 -6.01
N ASN A 220 13.74 -24.74 -5.55
CA ASN A 220 15.03 -24.92 -6.21
C ASN A 220 15.75 -23.61 -6.63
N ARG A 221 15.26 -22.43 -6.23
CA ARG A 221 15.89 -21.12 -6.52
C ARG A 221 17.06 -20.86 -5.57
N MET A 222 18.06 -20.12 -6.03
CA MET A 222 19.07 -19.55 -5.16
C MET A 222 18.51 -18.29 -4.47
N ASN A 223 18.99 -17.97 -3.27
CA ASN A 223 18.65 -16.77 -2.53
C ASN A 223 19.88 -16.14 -1.87
N LEU A 224 19.81 -14.83 -1.62
CA LEU A 224 20.71 -14.14 -0.70
C LEU A 224 20.16 -14.27 0.72
N TYR A 225 20.85 -14.98 1.60
CA TYR A 225 20.51 -15.05 3.02
C TYR A 225 21.14 -13.86 3.75
N ILE A 226 20.53 -12.69 3.56
CA ILE A 226 21.06 -11.39 4.01
C ILE A 226 20.01 -10.65 4.84
N ALA A 227 20.46 -9.96 5.90
CA ALA A 227 19.62 -9.30 6.88
C ALA A 227 20.43 -8.21 7.61
N ALA A 228 19.76 -7.23 8.22
CA ALA A 228 20.40 -6.26 9.12
C ALA A 228 21.07 -6.88 10.37
N HIS A 229 20.86 -8.17 10.61
CA HIS A 229 21.60 -8.94 11.62
C HIS A 229 23.05 -9.24 11.21
N VAL A 230 23.40 -9.22 9.91
CA VAL A 230 24.75 -9.56 9.45
C VAL A 230 25.76 -8.52 9.95
N HIS A 231 26.60 -8.93 10.90
CA HIS A 231 27.68 -8.11 11.45
C HIS A 231 28.89 -8.06 10.51
N HIS A 232 29.26 -9.22 9.95
CA HIS A 232 30.40 -9.36 9.05
C HIS A 232 30.31 -10.65 8.23
N ILE A 233 31.18 -10.77 7.24
CA ILE A 233 31.42 -11.94 6.39
C ILE A 233 32.77 -12.54 6.80
N GLU A 234 32.81 -13.84 7.05
CA GLU A 234 34.02 -14.51 7.53
C GLU A 234 35.13 -14.53 6.47
N GLY A 235 36.38 -14.35 6.92
CA GLY A 235 37.56 -14.41 6.07
C GLY A 235 37.83 -13.17 5.21
N LEU A 236 36.95 -12.16 5.24
CA LEU A 236 37.17 -10.85 4.62
C LEU A 236 37.71 -9.83 5.63
N ALA A 237 38.44 -8.82 5.15
CA ALA A 237 38.75 -7.65 5.98
C ALA A 237 37.46 -6.87 6.31
N ALA A 238 37.47 -6.06 7.38
CA ALA A 238 36.24 -5.42 7.89
C ALA A 238 35.61 -4.44 6.88
N ASP A 239 36.45 -3.74 6.14
CA ASP A 239 36.09 -2.84 5.04
C ASP A 239 35.60 -3.60 3.80
N GLU A 240 36.28 -4.68 3.39
CA GLU A 240 35.81 -5.58 2.31
C GLU A 240 34.45 -6.21 2.64
N SER A 241 34.30 -6.73 3.85
CA SER A 241 33.06 -7.31 4.39
C SER A 241 31.92 -6.29 4.37
N ARG A 242 32.17 -5.07 4.85
CA ARG A 242 31.17 -3.99 4.83
C ARG A 242 30.79 -3.63 3.40
N THR A 243 31.77 -3.46 2.51
CA THR A 243 31.55 -3.09 1.11
C THR A 243 30.67 -4.12 0.39
N LEU A 244 30.97 -5.40 0.57
CA LEU A 244 30.19 -6.49 -0.02
C LEU A 244 28.79 -6.60 0.60
N PHE A 245 28.66 -6.48 1.92
CA PHE A 245 27.35 -6.45 2.58
C PHE A 245 26.50 -5.27 2.11
N ASP A 246 27.03 -4.05 2.15
CA ASP A 246 26.31 -2.83 1.77
C ASP A 246 25.89 -2.86 0.29
N GLN A 247 26.68 -3.47 -0.59
CA GLN A 247 26.32 -3.68 -1.99
C GLN A 247 25.13 -4.63 -2.14
N LEU A 248 25.18 -5.79 -1.47
CA LEU A 248 24.18 -6.84 -1.60
C LEU A 248 22.87 -6.49 -0.88
N PHE A 249 22.96 -5.88 0.30
CA PHE A 249 21.81 -5.45 1.09
C PHE A 249 21.03 -4.35 0.34
N ARG A 250 21.73 -3.32 -0.14
CA ARG A 250 21.13 -2.26 -0.99
C ARG A 250 20.52 -2.81 -2.27
N HIS A 251 21.06 -3.89 -2.86
CA HIS A 251 20.48 -4.54 -4.03
C HIS A 251 19.22 -5.35 -3.67
N ALA A 252 19.22 -6.04 -2.54
CA ALA A 252 18.08 -6.82 -2.07
C ALA A 252 16.89 -5.95 -1.64
N THR A 253 17.13 -4.77 -1.06
CA THR A 253 16.09 -3.85 -0.55
C THR A 253 15.76 -2.72 -1.55
N ARG A 254 15.82 -3.00 -2.86
CA ARG A 254 15.36 -2.07 -3.90
C ARG A 254 13.86 -2.15 -4.08
N GLU A 255 13.23 -1.06 -4.51
CA GLU A 255 11.79 -0.99 -4.82
C GLU A 255 11.32 -2.10 -5.77
N ASP A 256 12.13 -2.48 -6.76
CA ASP A 256 11.83 -3.56 -7.74
C ASP A 256 12.06 -5.00 -7.21
N ASN A 257 12.53 -5.13 -5.96
CA ASN A 257 12.66 -6.38 -5.22
C ASN A 257 11.75 -6.42 -3.98
N THR A 258 10.98 -5.35 -3.69
CA THR A 258 10.19 -5.20 -2.46
C THR A 258 8.69 -5.06 -2.71
N VAL A 259 7.89 -5.36 -1.69
CA VAL A 259 6.45 -5.09 -1.66
C VAL A 259 6.08 -4.56 -0.27
N ASP A 260 5.56 -3.35 -0.22
CA ASP A 260 5.09 -2.68 1.00
C ASP A 260 3.63 -3.01 1.20
N VAL A 261 3.35 -3.94 2.12
CA VAL A 261 1.97 -4.36 2.38
C VAL A 261 1.20 -3.20 3.11
N GLU A 262 0.11 -3.47 3.84
CA GLU A 262 -0.31 -2.90 5.17
C GLU A 262 -1.12 -3.96 6.01
N TRP A 263 -1.82 -3.62 7.10
CA TRP A 263 -2.91 -4.48 7.62
C TRP A 263 -4.30 -3.88 7.40
N GLN A 264 -5.26 -4.67 6.88
CA GLN A 264 -6.62 -4.17 6.63
C GLN A 264 -7.50 -4.19 7.88
N ALA A 265 -7.45 -5.30 8.62
CA ALA A 265 -8.33 -5.57 9.73
C ALA A 265 -7.70 -6.59 10.71
N PRO A 266 -8.13 -6.59 11.99
CA PRO A 266 -7.96 -7.74 12.87
C PRO A 266 -8.44 -9.03 12.21
N GLY A 267 -7.65 -10.09 12.33
CA GLY A 267 -7.87 -11.37 11.66
C GLY A 267 -7.20 -11.50 10.29
N ASP A 268 -6.66 -10.43 9.70
CA ASP A 268 -5.69 -10.59 8.60
C ASP A 268 -4.52 -11.45 9.10
N LEU A 269 -4.25 -12.54 8.39
CA LEU A 269 -3.10 -13.42 8.59
C LEU A 269 -2.17 -13.19 7.40
N ALA A 270 -1.24 -12.27 7.58
CA ALA A 270 -0.63 -11.59 6.46
C ALA A 270 0.88 -11.60 6.60
N PRO A 271 1.52 -11.56 5.43
CA PRO A 271 2.54 -10.59 5.13
C PRO A 271 1.97 -9.52 4.14
N GLU A 272 0.78 -8.97 4.50
CA GLU A 272 0.20 -7.61 4.31
C GLU A 272 -0.71 -7.15 3.07
N SER A 273 -1.40 -5.97 3.12
CA SER A 273 -2.72 -5.41 2.56
C SER A 273 -3.06 -4.99 1.08
N ILE A 274 -3.46 -3.71 0.87
CA ILE A 274 -4.25 -3.04 -0.19
C ILE A 274 -3.43 -1.86 -0.76
N PRO A 275 -3.49 -1.58 -2.07
CA PRO A 275 -2.87 -0.39 -2.64
C PRO A 275 -3.66 0.92 -2.40
N SER A 276 -2.93 2.04 -2.23
CA SER A 276 -3.48 3.39 -2.39
C SER A 276 -3.81 3.70 -3.86
N ILE A 277 -4.66 4.71 -4.13
CA ILE A 277 -4.92 5.16 -5.51
C ILE A 277 -3.85 6.16 -5.99
N PRO A 278 -3.62 6.31 -7.32
CA PRO A 278 -2.48 7.08 -7.83
C PRO A 278 -2.51 8.59 -7.54
N GLU A 279 -3.69 9.19 -7.40
CA GLU A 279 -3.87 10.64 -7.26
C GLU A 279 -4.91 10.99 -6.20
N LYS A 280 -4.66 12.06 -5.43
CA LYS A 280 -5.58 12.55 -4.40
C LYS A 280 -6.52 13.63 -4.93
N LEU A 281 -7.77 13.65 -4.46
CA LEU A 281 -8.79 14.61 -4.90
C LEU A 281 -8.53 16.01 -4.33
N ASN A 282 -8.02 16.93 -5.15
CA ASN A 282 -7.71 18.30 -4.72
C ASN A 282 -8.80 19.34 -5.05
N GLY A 283 -9.80 19.01 -5.85
CA GLY A 283 -10.89 19.91 -6.25
C GLY A 283 -11.74 19.36 -7.40
N HIS A 284 -12.63 20.20 -7.94
CA HIS A 284 -13.65 19.84 -8.94
C HIS A 284 -13.11 19.01 -10.12
N SER A 285 -12.07 19.51 -10.77
CA SER A 285 -11.46 18.93 -11.97
C SER A 285 -10.88 17.52 -11.80
N GLY A 286 -10.64 17.07 -10.56
CA GLY A 286 -10.13 15.73 -10.26
C GLY A 286 -11.20 14.66 -10.07
N TRP A 287 -12.49 15.02 -10.01
CA TRP A 287 -13.57 14.13 -9.57
C TRP A 287 -13.66 12.84 -10.40
N GLU A 288 -13.75 12.93 -11.74
CA GLU A 288 -13.98 11.75 -12.60
C GLU A 288 -12.86 10.71 -12.49
N ASN A 289 -11.59 11.14 -12.56
CA ASN A 289 -10.44 10.25 -12.42
C ASN A 289 -10.38 9.66 -11.01
N TRP A 290 -10.61 10.47 -9.97
CA TRP A 290 -10.60 10.01 -8.60
C TRP A 290 -11.71 9.00 -8.32
N ALA A 291 -12.94 9.27 -8.75
CA ALA A 291 -14.08 8.37 -8.62
C ALA A 291 -13.88 7.06 -9.39
N PHE A 292 -13.26 7.12 -10.57
CA PHE A 292 -12.84 5.95 -11.34
C PHE A 292 -11.81 5.09 -10.57
N PHE A 293 -10.74 5.69 -10.04
CA PHE A 293 -9.73 4.96 -9.28
C PHE A 293 -10.24 4.44 -7.93
N VAL A 294 -11.08 5.22 -7.23
CA VAL A 294 -11.77 4.79 -6.01
C VAL A 294 -12.65 3.57 -6.29
N THR A 295 -13.50 3.63 -7.32
CA THR A 295 -14.38 2.53 -7.70
C THR A 295 -13.56 1.31 -8.15
N GLY A 296 -12.46 1.52 -8.88
CA GLY A 296 -11.54 0.47 -9.30
C GLY A 296 -10.85 -0.23 -8.13
N ALA A 297 -10.29 0.52 -7.17
CA ALA A 297 -9.64 -0.04 -5.98
C ALA A 297 -10.63 -0.79 -5.09
N LEU A 298 -11.82 -0.21 -4.85
CA LEU A 298 -12.87 -0.87 -4.09
C LEU A 298 -13.41 -2.12 -4.79
N LYS A 299 -13.51 -2.13 -6.12
CA LYS A 299 -13.86 -3.32 -6.91
C LYS A 299 -12.81 -4.42 -6.84
N VAL A 300 -11.53 -4.06 -6.77
CA VAL A 300 -10.40 -4.99 -6.52
C VAL A 300 -10.38 -5.52 -5.07
N ALA A 301 -11.11 -4.86 -4.16
CA ALA A 301 -11.37 -5.29 -2.78
C ALA A 301 -12.77 -5.91 -2.56
N ILE A 302 -13.62 -5.99 -3.59
CA ILE A 302 -15.02 -6.45 -3.52
C ILE A 302 -15.86 -5.61 -2.52
N MET A 303 -15.65 -4.29 -2.55
CA MET A 303 -16.25 -3.29 -1.66
C MET A 303 -16.92 -2.13 -2.42
N GLU A 304 -17.01 -2.18 -3.75
CA GLU A 304 -17.59 -1.13 -4.59
C GLU A 304 -19.07 -0.87 -4.30
N ASN A 305 -19.77 -1.86 -3.74
CA ASN A 305 -21.17 -1.74 -3.32
C ASN A 305 -21.35 -0.89 -2.06
N LEU A 306 -20.29 -0.67 -1.27
CA LEU A 306 -20.38 0.09 -0.01
C LEU A 306 -20.47 1.60 -0.24
N ILE A 307 -20.06 2.10 -1.41
CA ILE A 307 -20.15 3.52 -1.81
C ILE A 307 -21.40 3.86 -2.64
N GLN A 308 -22.15 2.85 -3.09
CA GLN A 308 -23.37 3.02 -3.87
C GLN A 308 -24.54 3.32 -2.93
N LYS A 309 -25.15 4.50 -3.08
CA LYS A 309 -26.18 5.01 -2.17
C LYS A 309 -27.55 4.34 -2.40
N GLU A 310 -27.68 3.72 -3.57
CA GLU A 310 -28.87 3.09 -4.12
C GLU A 310 -29.04 1.65 -3.59
N ILE A 311 -27.96 1.04 -3.08
CA ILE A 311 -27.98 -0.28 -2.47
C ILE A 311 -28.47 -0.15 -1.02
N PRO A 312 -29.58 -0.82 -0.63
CA PRO A 312 -30.08 -0.75 0.75
C PRO A 312 -29.07 -1.31 1.75
N ARG A 313 -28.91 -0.59 2.87
CA ARG A 313 -28.11 -1.05 4.01
C ARG A 313 -28.78 -2.27 4.67
N PRO A 314 -28.01 -3.27 5.14
CA PRO A 314 -28.53 -4.30 6.03
C PRO A 314 -29.20 -3.69 7.28
N THR A 315 -30.19 -4.38 7.82
CA THR A 315 -30.94 -3.90 8.99
C THR A 315 -30.17 -4.21 10.28
N PRO A 316 -30.11 -3.30 11.27
CA PRO A 316 -29.50 -3.59 12.57
C PRO A 316 -30.04 -4.89 13.19
N GLY A 317 -29.13 -5.81 13.53
CA GLY A 317 -29.47 -7.14 14.06
C GLY A 317 -29.60 -8.26 13.00
N ALA A 318 -29.43 -7.97 11.71
CA ALA A 318 -29.21 -8.99 10.69
C ALA A 318 -27.78 -9.55 10.76
N ASN A 319 -27.58 -10.81 10.38
CA ASN A 319 -26.28 -11.52 10.50
C ASN A 319 -25.13 -10.84 9.73
N ASP A 320 -25.44 -10.08 8.68
CA ASP A 320 -24.50 -9.34 7.84
C ASP A 320 -24.28 -7.89 8.31
N TYR A 321 -25.12 -7.36 9.21
CA TYR A 321 -25.09 -5.95 9.62
C TYR A 321 -23.77 -5.52 10.24
N ASP A 322 -23.24 -6.25 11.22
CA ASP A 322 -21.98 -5.87 11.88
C ASP A 322 -20.77 -6.02 10.97
N ASN A 323 -20.85 -6.89 9.96
CA ASN A 323 -19.82 -6.98 8.93
C ASN A 323 -19.89 -5.79 7.97
N TRP A 324 -21.06 -5.53 7.38
CA TRP A 324 -21.32 -4.37 6.53
C TRP A 324 -20.96 -3.07 7.22
N LYS A 325 -21.33 -2.91 8.50
CA LYS A 325 -21.05 -1.73 9.32
C LYS A 325 -19.56 -1.48 9.45
N ARG A 326 -18.77 -2.52 9.80
CA ARG A 326 -17.30 -2.41 9.92
C ARG A 326 -16.65 -2.07 8.59
N GLN A 327 -17.00 -2.79 7.51
CA GLN A 327 -16.45 -2.56 6.18
C GLN A 327 -16.82 -1.16 5.64
N SER A 328 -18.07 -0.72 5.84
CA SER A 328 -18.56 0.61 5.43
C SER A 328 -17.89 1.73 6.22
N MET A 329 -17.61 1.55 7.52
CA MET A 329 -16.81 2.50 8.30
C MET A 329 -15.34 2.54 7.85
N ALA A 330 -14.75 1.39 7.54
CA ALA A 330 -13.37 1.31 7.05
C ALA A 330 -13.22 2.01 5.68
N VAL A 331 -14.14 1.75 4.74
CA VAL A 331 -14.16 2.42 3.43
C VAL A 331 -14.47 3.92 3.57
N SER A 332 -15.40 4.30 4.45
CA SER A 332 -15.66 5.72 4.79
C SER A 332 -14.37 6.46 5.17
N HIS A 333 -13.56 5.87 6.05
CA HIS A 333 -12.27 6.44 6.46
C HIS A 333 -11.23 6.41 5.34
N TRP A 334 -11.09 5.28 4.64
CA TRP A 334 -10.15 5.12 3.52
C TRP A 334 -10.39 6.13 2.40
N LEU A 335 -11.66 6.46 2.09
CA LEU A 335 -12.01 7.52 1.14
C LEU A 335 -11.42 8.87 1.55
N THR A 336 -11.39 9.20 2.85
CA THR A 336 -10.77 10.45 3.32
C THR A 336 -9.26 10.44 3.10
N LEU A 337 -8.58 9.30 3.24
CA LEU A 337 -7.13 9.20 2.99
C LEU A 337 -6.78 9.51 1.53
N GLN A 338 -7.71 9.30 0.60
CA GLN A 338 -7.58 9.64 -0.83
C GLN A 338 -7.88 11.11 -1.15
N LEU A 339 -8.21 11.95 -0.16
CA LEU A 339 -8.47 13.38 -0.39
C LEU A 339 -7.18 14.21 -0.32
N GLY A 340 -7.09 15.17 -1.23
CA GLY A 340 -6.11 16.25 -1.19
C GLY A 340 -6.44 17.24 -0.07
N LYS A 341 -5.44 18.02 0.34
CA LYS A 341 -5.55 18.93 1.49
C LYS A 341 -6.77 19.88 1.42
N PRO A 342 -7.10 20.54 0.30
CA PRO A 342 -8.25 21.45 0.24
C PRO A 342 -9.59 20.76 0.48
N VAL A 343 -9.80 19.59 -0.14
CA VAL A 343 -11.06 18.84 -0.01
C VAL A 343 -11.19 18.19 1.38
N MET A 344 -10.09 17.73 1.96
CA MET A 344 -10.03 17.25 3.35
C MET A 344 -10.42 18.33 4.36
N GLU A 345 -9.95 19.57 4.19
CA GLU A 345 -10.29 20.69 5.08
C GLU A 345 -11.80 21.03 4.99
N SER A 346 -12.37 21.03 3.79
CA SER A 346 -13.82 21.20 3.58
C SER A 346 -14.66 20.00 4.08
N TYR A 347 -14.14 18.77 4.00
CA TYR A 347 -14.82 17.58 4.53
C TYR A 347 -14.89 17.59 6.05
N ARG A 348 -13.86 18.11 6.73
CA ARG A 348 -13.82 18.25 8.19
C ARG A 348 -14.70 19.37 8.74
N SER A 349 -15.12 20.33 7.92
CA SER A 349 -15.99 21.44 8.32
C SER A 349 -17.49 21.16 8.09
N LEU A 350 -17.85 19.97 7.60
CA LEU A 350 -19.24 19.51 7.55
C LEU A 350 -19.89 19.51 8.94
N SER A 351 -21.14 19.98 9.03
CA SER A 351 -21.91 20.00 10.28
C SER A 351 -22.21 18.61 10.84
N VAL A 352 -22.19 17.58 9.99
CA VAL A 352 -22.20 16.16 10.37
C VAL A 352 -21.19 15.44 9.46
N VAL A 353 -20.15 14.84 10.05
CA VAL A 353 -19.19 14.03 9.29
C VAL A 353 -19.78 12.63 9.07
N PRO A 354 -19.85 12.15 7.81
CA PRO A 354 -20.33 10.81 7.49
C PRO A 354 -19.59 9.67 8.22
N THR A 355 -20.35 8.68 8.68
CA THR A 355 -19.82 7.47 9.33
C THR A 355 -19.66 6.30 8.36
N TYR A 356 -20.50 6.23 7.32
CA TYR A 356 -20.60 5.10 6.39
C TYR A 356 -20.17 5.49 4.98
N ALA A 357 -19.63 4.52 4.23
CA ALA A 357 -18.95 4.73 2.95
C ALA A 357 -19.84 5.40 1.90
N ASP A 358 -21.11 5.05 1.84
CA ASP A 358 -22.10 5.66 0.94
C ASP A 358 -22.39 7.12 1.30
N ASP A 359 -22.53 7.44 2.59
CA ASP A 359 -22.67 8.84 3.04
C ASP A 359 -21.37 9.63 2.80
N ALA A 360 -20.21 9.02 3.00
CA ALA A 360 -18.90 9.65 2.84
C ALA A 360 -18.60 9.97 1.38
N PHE A 361 -18.78 8.99 0.49
CA PHE A 361 -18.61 9.17 -0.95
C PHE A 361 -19.55 10.24 -1.50
N GLN A 362 -20.82 10.24 -1.08
CA GLN A 362 -21.79 11.27 -1.48
C GLN A 362 -21.49 12.64 -0.87
N ALA A 363 -20.97 12.73 0.37
CA ALA A 363 -20.53 14.00 0.93
C ALA A 363 -19.33 14.57 0.18
N ILE A 364 -18.36 13.73 -0.21
CA ILE A 364 -17.23 14.13 -1.07
C ILE A 364 -17.73 14.60 -2.44
N LYS A 365 -18.64 13.85 -3.08
CA LYS A 365 -19.31 14.26 -4.33
C LYS A 365 -19.96 15.65 -4.19
N ASN A 366 -20.73 15.85 -3.12
CA ASN A 366 -21.45 17.11 -2.87
C ASN A 366 -20.55 18.29 -2.49
N LEU A 367 -19.39 18.06 -1.88
CA LEU A 367 -18.39 19.09 -1.60
C LEU A 367 -17.65 19.55 -2.86
N VAL A 368 -17.44 18.63 -3.81
CA VAL A 368 -16.60 18.85 -5.00
C VAL A 368 -17.43 19.24 -6.23
N LEU A 369 -18.70 18.83 -6.28
CA LEU A 369 -19.64 19.13 -7.38
C LEU A 369 -20.87 19.97 -6.94
N GLY A 370 -21.01 20.30 -5.65
CA GLY A 370 -22.18 21.00 -5.10
C GLY A 370 -23.38 20.08 -4.82
N ARG A 371 -24.46 20.64 -4.23
CA ARG A 371 -25.68 19.90 -3.83
C ARG A 371 -26.54 19.36 -4.99
N GLY A 372 -26.11 19.55 -6.23
CA GLY A 372 -26.72 18.99 -7.45
C GLY A 372 -25.77 18.05 -8.19
N GLY A 373 -24.88 17.35 -7.45
CA GLY A 373 -23.80 16.53 -8.00
C GLY A 373 -24.26 15.63 -9.14
N LEU A 374 -23.68 15.88 -10.32
CA LEU A 374 -24.38 15.88 -11.59
C LEU A 374 -25.01 14.54 -11.98
N ASP A 375 -26.33 14.58 -12.26
CA ASP A 375 -26.88 14.03 -13.50
C ASP A 375 -27.03 15.15 -14.58
N THR A 376 -26.84 16.42 -14.22
CA THR A 376 -26.97 17.58 -15.12
C THR A 376 -26.01 18.74 -14.79
N PHE A 377 -24.82 18.76 -15.42
CA PHE A 377 -24.14 20.01 -15.82
C PHE A 377 -23.55 19.81 -17.21
N PRO A 378 -23.47 20.85 -18.05
CA PRO A 378 -23.19 20.69 -19.46
C PRO A 378 -21.69 20.56 -19.74
N PHE A 379 -21.08 19.44 -19.34
CA PHE A 379 -19.76 19.03 -19.85
C PHE A 379 -19.79 18.96 -21.40
N GLU A 380 -20.96 18.67 -21.98
CA GLU A 380 -21.18 18.71 -23.42
C GLU A 380 -21.32 20.13 -23.98
N GLY A 381 -21.78 21.11 -23.19
CA GLY A 381 -21.76 22.54 -23.56
C GLY A 381 -20.34 23.10 -23.59
N TRP A 382 -19.52 22.77 -22.58
CA TRP A 382 -18.10 23.16 -22.56
C TRP A 382 -17.27 22.43 -23.65
N LYS A 383 -17.59 21.17 -23.95
CA LYS A 383 -17.07 20.48 -25.16
C LYS A 383 -17.52 21.13 -26.45
N GLN A 384 -18.74 21.63 -26.54
CA GLN A 384 -19.22 22.35 -27.73
C GLN A 384 -18.45 23.67 -27.87
N ALA A 385 -18.41 24.51 -26.83
CA ALA A 385 -17.65 25.76 -26.81
C ALA A 385 -16.17 25.56 -27.20
N SER A 386 -15.47 24.61 -26.58
CA SER A 386 -14.05 24.31 -26.88
C SER A 386 -13.81 23.65 -28.26
N ARG A 387 -14.86 23.18 -28.94
CA ARG A 387 -14.80 22.65 -30.32
C ARG A 387 -15.39 23.60 -31.36
N MET A 388 -16.00 24.71 -30.94
CA MET A 388 -16.45 25.77 -31.83
C MET A 388 -15.23 26.43 -32.47
N LYS A 389 -15.22 26.45 -33.80
CA LYS A 389 -14.27 27.22 -34.60
C LYS A 389 -15.06 28.12 -35.53
N ARG A 390 -14.53 29.31 -35.81
CA ARG A 390 -15.22 30.30 -36.64
C ARG A 390 -15.62 29.76 -38.02
N ASP A 391 -14.78 28.93 -38.64
CA ASP A 391 -15.01 28.31 -39.95
C ASP A 391 -16.14 27.26 -39.97
N HIS A 392 -16.62 26.79 -38.81
CA HIS A 392 -17.80 25.92 -38.73
C HIS A 392 -19.14 26.68 -38.93
N PHE A 393 -19.12 28.02 -38.97
CA PHE A 393 -20.32 28.88 -38.98
C PHE A 393 -20.38 29.78 -40.23
N ARG A 394 -21.59 30.00 -40.75
CA ARG A 394 -21.80 30.70 -42.04
C ARG A 394 -21.49 32.20 -41.95
N SER A 395 -21.86 32.84 -40.85
CA SER A 395 -21.56 34.25 -40.57
C SER A 395 -20.86 34.43 -39.20
N ILE A 396 -20.43 35.67 -38.91
CA ILE A 396 -19.91 36.03 -37.58
C ILE A 396 -21.05 36.05 -36.56
N GLU A 397 -22.22 36.52 -36.97
CA GLU A 397 -23.44 36.63 -36.16
C GLU A 397 -23.93 35.24 -35.71
N ASP A 398 -23.92 34.23 -36.60
CA ASP A 398 -24.23 32.84 -36.24
C ASP A 398 -23.29 32.28 -35.16
N TYR A 399 -22.00 32.64 -35.23
CA TYR A 399 -20.98 32.19 -34.28
C TYR A 399 -21.14 32.87 -32.91
N VAL A 400 -21.41 34.17 -32.90
CA VAL A 400 -21.64 34.95 -31.67
C VAL A 400 -22.92 34.51 -30.98
N ASN A 401 -24.03 34.39 -31.73
CA ASN A 401 -25.30 33.92 -31.18
C ASN A 401 -25.17 32.51 -30.57
N ALA A 402 -24.50 31.58 -31.27
CA ALA A 402 -24.27 30.23 -30.75
C ALA A 402 -23.38 30.18 -29.49
N PHE A 403 -22.52 31.18 -29.29
CA PHE A 403 -21.73 31.32 -28.06
C PHE A 403 -22.55 31.94 -26.93
N GLN A 404 -23.39 32.94 -27.22
CA GLN A 404 -24.28 33.56 -26.24
C GLN A 404 -25.36 32.59 -25.72
N THR A 405 -25.88 31.67 -26.56
CA THR A 405 -26.78 30.61 -26.09
C THR A 405 -26.09 29.59 -25.16
N LEU A 406 -24.75 29.56 -25.12
CA LEU A 406 -23.98 28.79 -24.14
C LEU A 406 -23.68 29.60 -22.86
N GLU A 407 -23.69 30.92 -22.95
CA GLU A 407 -23.55 31.88 -21.82
C GLU A 407 -24.86 31.96 -20.99
N GLU A 408 -26.03 31.82 -21.64
CA GLU A 408 -27.34 31.70 -20.96
C GLU A 408 -27.46 30.44 -20.07
N LEU A 409 -26.60 29.43 -20.24
CA LEU A 409 -26.50 28.27 -19.34
C LEU A 409 -25.70 28.55 -18.05
N GLU A 410 -25.06 29.72 -17.94
CA GLU A 410 -24.13 30.06 -16.85
C GLU A 410 -24.82 30.78 -15.67
N GLU A 411 -26.04 31.30 -15.85
CA GLU A 411 -26.79 32.03 -14.80
C GLU A 411 -27.27 31.14 -13.62
N GLU A 412 -27.19 29.81 -13.70
CA GLU A 412 -27.59 28.89 -12.61
C GLU A 412 -26.43 28.49 -11.65
N LEU A 413 -25.24 29.10 -11.76
CA LEU A 413 -24.09 28.77 -10.92
C LEU A 413 -24.16 29.31 -9.48
N PRO A 414 -23.88 28.50 -8.44
CA PRO A 414 -23.79 28.99 -7.06
C PRO A 414 -22.59 29.93 -6.85
N GLY A 415 -22.82 31.04 -6.14
CA GLY A 415 -21.88 32.18 -6.02
C GLY A 415 -20.53 31.94 -5.32
N TRP A 416 -20.08 30.70 -5.10
CA TRP A 416 -18.73 30.39 -4.63
C TRP A 416 -17.74 30.04 -5.77
N ALA A 417 -18.23 29.81 -7.00
CA ALA A 417 -17.39 29.63 -8.19
C ALA A 417 -16.83 30.96 -8.77
N ALA A 418 -17.20 32.10 -8.17
CA ALA A 418 -17.17 33.40 -8.84
C ALA A 418 -15.82 34.15 -8.85
N ASP A 419 -14.78 33.70 -8.15
CA ASP A 419 -13.57 34.50 -7.94
C ASP A 419 -12.34 33.98 -8.71
N GLU A 420 -11.96 32.70 -8.62
CA GLU A 420 -10.72 32.20 -9.27
C GLU A 420 -10.94 31.87 -10.77
N GLU A 421 -12.02 31.17 -11.11
CA GLU A 421 -12.34 30.85 -12.52
C GLU A 421 -12.75 32.09 -13.31
N LYS A 422 -13.46 33.04 -12.69
CA LYS A 422 -13.80 34.33 -13.31
C LYS A 422 -12.56 35.18 -13.58
N ARG A 423 -11.53 35.09 -12.73
CA ARG A 423 -10.22 35.72 -12.95
C ARG A 423 -9.48 35.09 -14.13
N LEU A 424 -9.47 33.76 -14.22
CA LEU A 424 -8.92 33.05 -15.40
C LEU A 424 -9.70 33.37 -16.68
N ALA A 425 -11.03 33.41 -16.64
CA ALA A 425 -11.86 33.75 -17.78
C ALA A 425 -11.61 35.19 -18.27
N LEU A 426 -11.44 36.15 -17.35
CA LEU A 426 -11.05 37.53 -17.67
C LEU A 426 -9.64 37.64 -18.24
N ASP A 427 -8.64 36.96 -17.66
CA ASP A 427 -7.26 36.93 -18.19
C ASP A 427 -7.23 36.32 -19.62
N ILE A 428 -7.98 35.23 -19.85
CA ILE A 428 -8.09 34.58 -21.16
C ILE A 428 -8.86 35.46 -22.16
N ALA A 429 -10.00 36.04 -21.78
CA ALA A 429 -10.78 36.93 -22.63
C ALA A 429 -9.98 38.21 -22.99
N SER A 430 -9.20 38.76 -22.06
CA SER A 430 -8.31 39.88 -22.32
C SER A 430 -7.22 39.50 -23.32
N SER A 431 -6.57 38.33 -23.16
CA SER A 431 -5.56 37.85 -24.11
C SER A 431 -6.12 37.56 -25.52
N LEU A 432 -7.37 37.09 -25.61
CA LEU A 432 -8.05 36.85 -26.89
C LEU A 432 -8.51 38.16 -27.53
N ALA A 433 -8.93 39.15 -26.75
CA ALA A 433 -9.27 40.48 -27.23
C ALA A 433 -8.04 41.22 -27.76
N GLU A 434 -6.90 41.19 -27.05
CA GLU A 434 -5.64 41.75 -27.54
C GLU A 434 -5.19 41.08 -28.84
N LYS A 435 -5.28 39.75 -28.92
CA LYS A 435 -4.91 39.02 -30.14
C LYS A 435 -5.83 39.31 -31.32
N ALA A 436 -7.15 39.36 -31.09
CA ALA A 436 -8.13 39.72 -32.12
C ALA A 436 -7.96 41.16 -32.59
N PHE A 437 -7.65 42.10 -31.68
CA PHE A 437 -7.34 43.49 -31.99
C PHE A 437 -6.03 43.62 -32.76
N SER A 438 -4.97 42.93 -32.34
CA SER A 438 -3.68 42.89 -33.05
C SER A 438 -3.83 42.35 -34.48
N ASP A 439 -4.52 41.20 -34.64
CA ASP A 439 -4.79 40.62 -35.96
C ASP A 439 -5.71 41.51 -36.81
N ALA A 440 -6.63 42.28 -36.21
CA ALA A 440 -7.45 43.25 -36.92
C ALA A 440 -6.65 44.48 -37.38
N CYS A 441 -5.77 45.01 -36.53
CA CYS A 441 -4.83 46.08 -36.89
C CYS A 441 -3.88 45.66 -38.00
N MET A 442 -3.30 44.45 -37.92
CA MET A 442 -2.42 43.90 -38.97
C MET A 442 -3.15 43.75 -40.29
N ARG A 443 -4.38 43.19 -40.30
CA ARG A 443 -5.21 43.10 -41.52
C ARG A 443 -5.61 44.47 -42.09
N ALA A 444 -5.85 45.47 -41.25
CA ALA A 444 -6.14 46.84 -41.72
C ALA A 444 -4.91 47.51 -42.36
N ILE A 445 -3.71 47.24 -41.83
CA ILE A 445 -2.42 47.69 -42.39
C ILE A 445 -2.17 47.00 -43.75
N GLU A 446 -2.36 45.67 -43.82
CA GLU A 446 -2.19 44.89 -45.07
C GLU A 446 -3.19 45.28 -46.16
N GLN A 447 -4.39 45.74 -45.79
CA GLN A 447 -5.42 46.22 -46.73
C GLN A 447 -5.29 47.71 -47.09
N GLY A 448 -4.27 48.41 -46.58
CA GLY A 448 -3.98 49.81 -46.93
C GLY A 448 -5.04 50.80 -46.44
N ILE A 449 -5.81 50.46 -45.41
CA ILE A 449 -6.87 51.33 -44.88
C ILE A 449 -6.24 52.41 -44.01
N ALA A 450 -5.97 53.57 -44.61
CA ALA A 450 -5.56 54.76 -43.88
C ALA A 450 -6.74 55.34 -43.08
N TRP A 451 -6.74 55.12 -41.76
CA TRP A 451 -7.67 55.76 -40.84
C TRP A 451 -7.20 57.19 -40.50
N ARG A 452 -8.16 58.10 -40.36
CA ARG A 452 -7.99 59.40 -39.68
C ARG A 452 -8.21 59.24 -38.19
#